data_AF-M3IQF2-F1
#
_entry.id   AF-M3IQF2-F1
#
_cell.length_a   1.000
_cell.length_b   1.000
_cell.length_c   1.000
_cell.angle_alpha   90.00
_cell.angle_beta   90.00
_cell.angle_gamma   90.00
#
_symmetry.space_group_name_H-M   'P 1'
#
loop_
_entity.id
_entity.type
_entity.pdbx_description
1 polymer ?
#
loop_
_entity_poly.entity_id
_entity_poly.type
_entity_poly.pdbx_seq_one_letter_code
_entity_poly.pdbx_strand_id
1 'polypeptide(L)'
;MQDHPQTKIFYSGLDFEAWSQKSRFYFLKSKPIREISISHRSKILFFHTKKDSLFQLAQKTKIGSGWILLETPFGNQEDSKVWNRNRKLLGLTESWVFLEKDELQRIPISESF
;
A
#
# COMPACT_ATOMS: atom_id res chain seq x y z
N MET A 1 33.73 -2.25 -12.93
CA MET A 1 32.40 -2.81 -12.58
C MET A 1 31.49 -1.64 -12.27
N GLN A 2 30.32 -1.56 -12.89
CA GLN A 2 29.48 -0.37 -12.80
C GLN A 2 28.33 -0.64 -11.83
N ASP A 3 28.47 -0.16 -10.58
CA ASP A 3 27.43 -0.22 -9.57
C ASP A 3 26.26 0.66 -10.00
N HIS A 4 25.28 0.06 -10.67
CA HIS A 4 23.95 0.63 -10.78
C HIS A 4 23.14 0.16 -9.57
N PRO A 5 22.60 1.07 -8.74
CA PRO A 5 21.68 0.67 -7.68
C PRO A 5 20.43 0.11 -8.33
N GLN A 6 20.37 -1.22 -8.45
CA GLN A 6 19.18 -1.92 -8.94
C GLN A 6 18.03 -1.59 -7.99
N THR A 7 17.07 -0.79 -8.46
CA THR A 7 15.89 -0.41 -7.69
C THR A 7 15.19 -1.67 -7.21
N LYS A 8 15.24 -1.91 -5.90
CA LYS A 8 14.66 -3.09 -5.26
C LYS A 8 13.15 -2.93 -5.23
N ILE A 9 12.41 -3.88 -5.80
CA ILE A 9 10.94 -3.83 -5.87
C ILE A 9 10.37 -4.89 -4.93
N PHE A 10 9.57 -4.47 -3.95
CA PHE A 10 8.82 -5.42 -3.12
C PHE A 10 7.68 -6.05 -3.92
N TYR A 11 7.50 -7.36 -3.83
CA TYR A 11 6.47 -8.12 -4.53
C TYR A 11 5.93 -9.27 -3.68
N SER A 12 4.60 -9.39 -3.67
CA SER A 12 3.82 -10.30 -2.80
C SER A 12 2.79 -11.14 -3.58
N GLY A 13 2.89 -11.20 -4.91
CA GLY A 13 2.12 -12.12 -5.73
C GLY A 13 2.60 -13.57 -5.60
N LEU A 14 1.72 -14.51 -5.94
CA LEU A 14 1.97 -15.95 -5.85
C LEU A 14 3.04 -16.41 -6.86
N ASP A 15 3.17 -15.69 -7.96
CA ASP A 15 4.10 -15.85 -9.08
C ASP A 15 5.47 -15.16 -8.86
N PHE A 16 5.84 -14.84 -7.61
CA PHE A 16 7.13 -14.21 -7.26
C PHE A 16 8.33 -14.85 -7.94
N GLU A 17 8.45 -16.19 -7.90
CA GLU A 17 9.62 -16.90 -8.48
C GLU A 17 9.71 -16.69 -10.01
N ALA A 18 8.56 -16.71 -10.70
CA ALA A 18 8.49 -16.50 -12.14
C ALA A 18 8.84 -15.07 -12.54
N TRP A 19 8.43 -14.07 -11.75
CA TRP A 19 8.81 -12.67 -11.96
C TRP A 19 10.28 -12.40 -11.61
N SER A 20 10.79 -13.00 -10.53
CA SER A 20 12.19 -12.85 -10.12
C SER A 20 13.19 -13.42 -11.12
N GLN A 21 12.79 -14.43 -11.91
CA GLN A 21 13.63 -15.01 -12.96
C GLN A 21 13.52 -14.27 -14.31
N LYS A 22 12.37 -13.69 -14.63
CA LYS A 22 12.09 -13.07 -15.95
C LYS A 22 12.33 -11.56 -16.01
N SER A 23 12.52 -10.91 -14.86
CA SER A 23 12.58 -9.45 -14.76
C SER A 23 14.01 -8.92 -14.72
N ARG A 24 14.21 -7.74 -15.33
CA ARG A 24 15.42 -6.92 -15.16
C ARG A 24 15.50 -6.21 -13.81
N PHE A 25 14.45 -6.27 -13.00
CA PHE A 25 14.37 -5.64 -11.69
C PHE A 25 14.58 -6.67 -10.57
N TYR A 26 15.35 -6.29 -9.55
CA TYR A 26 15.58 -7.12 -8.38
C TYR A 26 14.34 -7.11 -7.48
N PHE A 27 13.60 -8.22 -7.47
CA PHE A 27 12.41 -8.38 -6.64
C PHE A 27 12.75 -8.89 -5.23
N LEU A 28 12.12 -8.30 -4.22
CA LEU A 28 12.14 -8.75 -2.83
C LEU A 28 10.77 -9.30 -2.44
N LYS A 29 10.73 -10.52 -1.90
CA LYS A 29 9.48 -11.16 -1.47
C LYS A 29 8.90 -10.43 -0.26
N SER A 30 7.75 -9.80 -0.42
CA SER A 30 7.01 -9.13 0.65
C SER A 30 5.82 -9.98 1.10
N LYS A 31 5.33 -9.75 2.33
CA LYS A 31 4.04 -10.31 2.75
C LYS A 31 2.91 -9.57 2.03
N PRO A 32 1.72 -10.18 1.88
CA PRO A 32 0.54 -9.45 1.43
C PRO A 32 0.20 -8.31 2.39
N ILE A 33 -0.17 -7.15 1.83
CA ILE A 33 -0.76 -6.02 2.56
C ILE A 33 -1.92 -6.54 3.42
N ARG A 34 -1.85 -6.29 4.74
CA ARG A 34 -2.90 -6.68 5.69
C ARG A 34 -4.13 -5.81 5.45
N GLU A 35 -5.32 -6.39 5.61
CA GLU A 35 -6.57 -5.66 5.46
C GLU A 35 -7.62 -6.07 6.49
N ILE A 36 -8.50 -5.13 6.85
CA ILE A 36 -9.66 -5.34 7.72
C ILE A 36 -10.89 -4.79 6.99
N SER A 37 -11.90 -5.63 6.79
CA SER A 37 -13.20 -5.18 6.25
C SER A 37 -13.96 -4.38 7.30
N ILE A 38 -14.46 -3.21 6.91
CA ILE A 38 -15.34 -2.36 7.74
C ILE A 38 -16.80 -2.55 7.33
N SER A 39 -17.04 -2.72 6.03
CA SER A 39 -18.36 -3.06 5.46
C SER A 39 -18.18 -3.85 4.16
N HIS A 40 -19.29 -4.27 3.53
CA HIS A 40 -19.27 -4.89 2.20
C HIS A 40 -18.64 -4.03 1.09
N ARG A 41 -18.44 -2.71 1.31
CA ARG A 41 -17.88 -1.77 0.32
C ARG A 41 -16.61 -1.05 0.79
N SER A 42 -16.29 -1.12 2.08
CA SER A 42 -15.19 -0.35 2.69
C SER A 42 -14.26 -1.23 3.52
N LYS A 43 -12.95 -1.03 3.38
CA LYS A 43 -11.92 -1.73 4.16
C LYS A 43 -10.75 -0.81 4.51
N ILE A 44 -10.00 -1.18 5.54
CA ILE A 44 -8.72 -0.57 5.90
C ILE A 44 -7.60 -1.46 5.35
N LEU A 45 -6.67 -0.87 4.59
CA LEU A 45 -5.41 -1.49 4.19
C LEU A 45 -4.30 -0.97 5.11
N PHE A 46 -3.44 -1.85 5.62
CA PHE A 46 -2.27 -1.47 6.40
C PHE A 46 -1.06 -1.52 5.47
N PHE A 47 -0.52 -0.36 5.11
CA PHE A 47 0.54 -0.23 4.12
C PHE A 47 1.84 0.26 4.76
N HIS A 48 2.82 -0.62 4.84
CA HIS A 48 4.14 -0.30 5.39
C HIS A 48 5.11 0.20 4.31
N THR A 49 5.42 1.50 4.31
CA THR A 49 6.07 2.20 3.17
C THR A 49 7.40 1.59 2.72
N LYS A 50 8.17 0.96 3.63
CA LYS A 50 9.45 0.30 3.34
C LYS A 50 9.42 -1.24 3.21
N LYS A 51 8.24 -1.88 3.22
CA LYS A 51 8.11 -3.36 3.20
C LYS A 51 7.07 -3.87 2.22
N ASP A 52 6.01 -3.11 2.02
CA ASP A 52 4.89 -3.51 1.18
C ASP A 52 5.05 -3.01 -0.26
N SER A 53 4.45 -3.75 -1.18
CA SER A 53 4.52 -3.45 -2.61
C SER A 53 3.56 -2.33 -2.99
N LEU A 54 4.06 -1.21 -3.50
CA LEU A 54 3.22 -0.18 -4.15
C LEU A 54 2.39 -0.75 -5.30
N PHE A 55 2.93 -1.73 -6.03
CA PHE A 55 2.18 -2.42 -7.07
C PHE A 55 1.01 -3.23 -6.48
N GLN A 56 1.22 -3.96 -5.38
CA GLN A 56 0.11 -4.65 -4.72
C GLN A 56 -0.92 -3.67 -4.15
N LEU A 57 -0.48 -2.54 -3.58
CA LEU A 57 -1.38 -1.49 -3.10
C LEU A 57 -2.28 -1.02 -4.24
N ALA A 58 -1.68 -0.62 -5.37
CA ALA A 58 -2.41 -0.22 -6.57
C ALA A 58 -3.43 -1.28 -7.04
N GLN A 59 -3.04 -2.56 -7.11
CA GLN A 59 -3.98 -3.64 -7.48
C GLN A 59 -5.13 -3.78 -6.47
N LYS A 60 -4.85 -3.72 -5.16
CA LYS A 60 -5.88 -3.80 -4.09
C LYS A 60 -6.82 -2.60 -4.05
N THR A 61 -6.40 -1.45 -4.60
CA THR A 61 -7.15 -0.18 -4.60
C THR A 61 -7.78 0.18 -5.94
N LYS A 62 -7.64 -0.66 -6.99
CA LYS A 62 -8.28 -0.45 -8.30
C LYS A 62 -9.81 -0.37 -8.23
N ILE A 63 -10.43 -1.04 -7.25
CA ILE A 63 -11.87 -1.20 -7.10
C ILE A 63 -12.23 -1.02 -5.62
N GLY A 64 -13.43 -0.52 -5.35
CA GLY A 64 -13.96 -0.32 -4.00
C GLY A 64 -13.54 1.01 -3.38
N SER A 65 -13.67 1.09 -2.06
CA SER A 65 -13.37 2.30 -1.28
C SER A 65 -12.76 1.94 0.07
N GLY A 66 -12.16 2.93 0.72
CA GLY A 66 -11.73 2.82 2.11
C GLY A 66 -10.48 3.61 2.44
N TRP A 67 -9.74 3.10 3.40
CA TRP A 67 -8.63 3.82 4.03
C TRP A 67 -7.33 3.02 3.92
N ILE A 68 -6.22 3.73 3.80
CA ILE A 68 -4.88 3.15 3.76
C ILE A 68 -4.10 3.70 4.96
N LEU A 69 -4.00 2.91 6.01
CA LEU A 69 -3.21 3.26 7.18
C LEU A 69 -1.72 3.17 6.83
N LEU A 70 -1.02 4.30 6.91
CA LEU A 70 0.43 4.35 6.71
C LEU A 70 1.14 3.76 7.94
N GLU A 71 1.89 2.69 7.73
CA GLU A 71 2.79 2.12 8.73
C GLU A 71 4.23 2.52 8.41
N THR A 72 4.90 3.18 9.35
CA THR A 72 6.27 3.67 9.16
C THR A 72 7.23 2.92 10.08
N PRO A 73 8.51 2.77 9.71
CA PRO A 73 9.52 2.37 10.67
C PRO A 73 9.73 3.48 11.70
N PHE A 74 9.90 3.09 12.97
CA PHE A 74 10.12 4.00 14.09
C PHE A 74 11.13 5.12 13.76
N GLY A 75 10.75 6.37 14.04
CA GLY A 75 11.54 7.57 13.72
C GLY A 75 11.36 8.13 12.30
N ASN A 76 10.55 7.52 11.43
CA ASN A 76 10.16 8.13 10.14
C ASN A 76 8.72 8.68 10.25
N GLN A 77 8.53 9.96 9.94
CA GLN A 77 7.20 10.52 9.69
C GLN A 77 6.91 10.45 8.19
N GLU A 78 5.77 9.86 7.83
CA GLU A 78 5.20 9.85 6.48
C GLU A 78 3.92 10.67 6.55
N ASP A 79 3.82 11.77 5.81
CA ASP A 79 2.66 12.67 5.84
C ASP A 79 1.53 12.11 4.96
N SER A 80 0.38 11.79 5.57
CA SER A 80 -0.79 11.26 4.86
C SER A 80 -1.26 12.20 3.74
N LYS A 81 -1.05 13.52 3.88
CA LYS A 81 -1.40 14.54 2.87
C LYS A 81 -0.50 14.44 1.66
N VAL A 82 0.79 14.14 1.83
CA VAL A 82 1.72 13.92 0.70
C VAL A 82 1.33 12.66 -0.07
N TRP A 83 1.01 11.57 0.63
CA TRP A 83 0.51 10.34 0.00
C TRP A 83 -0.84 10.56 -0.71
N ASN A 84 -1.78 11.26 -0.08
CA ASN A 84 -3.08 11.60 -0.65
C ASN A 84 -2.99 12.53 -1.88
N ARG A 85 -2.05 13.48 -1.90
CA ARG A 85 -1.77 14.33 -3.08
C ARG A 85 -1.25 13.51 -4.26
N ASN A 86 -0.39 12.53 -4.00
CA ASN A 86 0.26 11.71 -5.01
C ASN A 86 -0.54 10.44 -5.41
N ARG A 87 -1.68 10.14 -4.76
CA ARG A 87 -2.43 8.87 -4.94
C ARG A 87 -2.73 8.51 -6.40
N LYS A 88 -3.01 9.50 -7.26
CA LYS A 88 -3.22 9.28 -8.71
C LYS A 88 -1.98 8.76 -9.43
N LEU A 89 -0.79 9.28 -9.08
CA LEU A 89 0.50 8.82 -9.62
C LEU A 89 0.84 7.39 -9.16
N LEU A 90 0.32 6.99 -7.99
CA LEU A 90 0.44 5.63 -7.45
C LEU A 90 -0.60 4.67 -8.04
N GLY A 91 -1.51 5.12 -8.91
CA GLY A 91 -2.55 4.29 -9.52
C GLY A 91 -3.75 3.97 -8.61
N LEU A 92 -3.95 4.74 -7.54
CA LEU A 92 -5.09 4.60 -6.61
C LEU A 92 -6.30 5.40 -7.10
N THR A 93 -7.51 4.86 -6.95
CA THR A 93 -8.74 5.61 -7.22
C THR A 93 -9.03 6.64 -6.13
N GLU A 94 -9.86 7.64 -6.45
CA GLU A 94 -10.16 8.74 -5.50
C GLU A 94 -10.96 8.30 -4.27
N SER A 95 -11.58 7.11 -4.32
CA SER A 95 -12.30 6.44 -3.23
C SER A 95 -11.39 5.85 -2.14
N TRP A 96 -10.07 6.03 -2.25
CA TRP A 96 -9.08 5.65 -1.24
C TRP A 96 -8.38 6.86 -0.63
N VAL A 97 -8.28 6.86 0.69
CA VAL A 97 -7.66 7.94 1.48
C VAL A 97 -6.57 7.35 2.38
N PHE A 98 -5.35 7.87 2.28
CA PHE A 98 -4.29 7.56 3.24
C PHE A 98 -4.57 8.23 4.58
N LEU A 99 -4.26 7.54 5.68
CA LEU A 99 -4.40 8.03 7.05
C LEU A 99 -3.11 7.78 7.84
N GLU A 100 -2.76 8.70 8.72
CA GLU A 100 -1.84 8.47 9.82
C GLU A 100 -2.54 7.76 11.00
N LYS A 101 -1.76 7.27 11.98
CA LYS A 101 -2.27 6.43 13.08
C LYS A 101 -3.24 7.15 14.01
N ASP A 102 -3.03 8.45 14.23
CA ASP A 102 -3.92 9.34 14.97
C ASP A 102 -5.18 9.74 14.17
N GLU A 103 -5.15 9.61 12.84
CA GLU A 103 -6.30 9.87 11.97
C GLU A 103 -7.27 8.68 11.88
N LEU A 104 -6.89 7.50 12.38
CA LEU A 104 -7.74 6.30 12.39
C LEU A 104 -9.09 6.53 13.10
N GLN A 105 -9.11 7.38 14.14
CA GLN A 105 -10.32 7.77 14.88
C GLN A 105 -11.32 8.60 14.03
N ARG A 106 -10.90 9.10 12.85
CA ARG A 106 -11.75 9.85 11.91
C ARG A 106 -12.45 8.94 10.90
N ILE A 107 -12.17 7.64 10.89
CA ILE A 107 -12.93 6.68 10.10
C ILE A 107 -14.35 6.65 10.69
N PRO A 108 -15.41 6.96 9.92
CA PRO A 108 -16.78 6.90 10.41
C PRO A 108 -17.13 5.44 10.73
N ILE A 109 -17.33 5.14 12.02
CA ILE A 109 -17.67 3.80 12.54
C ILE A 109 -19.20 3.66 12.72
N SER A 110 -19.99 4.23 11.80
CA SER A 110 -21.45 4.16 11.73
C SER A 110 -21.90 4.63 10.33
N GLU A 111 -22.99 4.17 9.71
CA GLU A 111 -24.13 3.32 10.13
C GLU A 111 -24.38 2.23 9.04
N SER A 112 -25.09 1.12 9.26
CA SER A 112 -25.77 0.58 10.45
C SER A 112 -25.81 -0.98 10.37
N PHE A 113 -26.62 -1.65 11.21
CA PHE A 113 -26.95 -3.08 11.09
C PHE A 113 -28.07 -3.35 10.06
#